data_AF-A0A519TA80-F1
#
_entry.id   AF-A0A519TA80-F1
#
_cell.length_a   1.000
_cell.length_b   1.000
_cell.length_c   1.000
_cell.angle_alpha   90.00
_cell.angle_beta   90.00
_cell.angle_gamma   90.00
#
_symmetry.space_group_name_H-M   'P 1'
#
loop_
_entity.id
_entity.type
_entity.pdbx_description
1 polymer ?
#
loop_
_entity_poly.entity_id
_entity_poly.type
_entity_poly.pdbx_seq_one_letter_code
_entity_poly.pdbx_strand_id
1 'polypeptide(L)'
;MNNSSQRALAALADEALLQALAQDDREAFAELYERYWQRVFGLAFHKLKSRETAEELVQDLFTTLWHKRTEHHIEHLEAYLMGAINRRIISHLR
;
A
#
# COMPACT_ATOMS: atom_id res chain seq x y z
N MET A 1 21.17 -3.36 -16.44
CA MET A 1 19.83 -3.84 -16.83
C MET A 1 18.83 -3.36 -15.77
N ASN A 2 17.61 -2.96 -16.19
CA ASN A 2 16.39 -2.70 -15.37
C ASN A 2 15.71 -1.31 -15.48
N ASN A 3 16.08 -0.43 -16.43
CA ASN A 3 15.30 0.81 -16.60
C ASN A 3 14.04 0.65 -17.49
N SER A 4 13.93 -0.45 -18.23
CA SER A 4 12.80 -0.69 -19.15
C SER A 4 11.57 -1.30 -18.46
N SER A 5 11.77 -2.22 -17.51
CA SER A 5 10.67 -2.91 -16.80
C SER A 5 9.98 -2.02 -15.77
N GLN A 6 10.75 -1.22 -14.99
CA GLN A 6 10.19 -0.28 -14.01
C GLN A 6 9.35 0.83 -14.66
N ARG A 7 9.76 1.36 -15.81
CA ARG A 7 8.96 2.36 -16.54
C ARG A 7 7.62 1.81 -17.05
N ALA A 8 7.56 0.51 -17.37
CA ALA A 8 6.33 -0.13 -17.81
C ALA A 8 5.34 -0.28 -16.65
N LEU A 9 5.80 -0.72 -15.48
CA LEU A 9 4.97 -0.86 -14.28
C LEU A 9 4.40 0.49 -13.82
N ALA A 10 5.21 1.55 -13.86
CA ALA A 10 4.78 2.91 -13.53
C ALA A 10 3.63 3.44 -14.41
N ALA A 11 3.46 2.91 -15.61
CA ALA A 11 2.35 3.28 -16.50
C ALA A 11 1.11 2.39 -16.36
N LEU A 12 1.21 1.28 -15.62
CA LEU A 12 0.07 0.38 -15.41
C LEU A 12 -0.96 0.98 -14.46
N ALA A 13 -2.23 0.67 -14.71
CA ALA A 13 -3.32 0.93 -13.80
C ALA A 13 -3.19 0.06 -12.54
N ASP A 14 -3.77 0.50 -11.43
CA ASP A 14 -3.67 -0.20 -10.16
C ASP A 14 -4.29 -1.59 -10.21
N GLU A 15 -5.36 -1.78 -10.98
CA GLU A 15 -5.98 -3.11 -11.15
C GLU A 15 -5.00 -4.11 -11.78
N ALA A 16 -4.20 -3.66 -12.76
CA ALA A 16 -3.19 -4.50 -13.39
C ALA A 16 -2.04 -4.82 -12.41
N LEU A 17 -1.61 -3.84 -11.62
CA LEU A 17 -0.59 -4.07 -10.58
C LEU A 17 -1.10 -5.00 -9.48
N LEU A 18 -2.37 -4.92 -9.10
CA LEU A 18 -2.99 -5.82 -8.14
C LEU A 18 -3.12 -7.25 -8.69
N GLN A 19 -3.42 -7.41 -9.98
CA GLN A 19 -3.41 -8.72 -10.63
C GLN A 19 -2.01 -9.34 -10.70
N ALA A 20 -0.99 -8.53 -10.96
CA ALA A 20 0.40 -8.98 -10.92
C ALA A 20 0.84 -9.32 -9.48
N LEU A 21 0.47 -8.48 -8.51
CA LEU A 21 0.70 -8.71 -7.08
C LEU A 21 0.10 -10.05 -6.61
N ALA A 22 -1.11 -10.38 -7.04
CA ALA A 22 -1.76 -11.65 -6.73
C ALA A 22 -1.00 -12.88 -7.29
N GLN A 23 -0.09 -12.68 -8.25
CA GLN A 23 0.78 -13.69 -8.84
C GLN A 23 2.20 -13.64 -8.27
N ASP A 24 2.37 -13.15 -7.04
CA ASP A 24 3.67 -13.04 -6.35
C ASP A 24 4.66 -12.03 -6.98
N ASP A 25 4.20 -11.12 -7.84
CA ASP A 25 5.05 -10.09 -8.43
C ASP A 25 5.48 -9.04 -7.39
N ARG A 26 6.76 -9.13 -7.00
CA ARG A 26 7.38 -8.20 -6.05
C ARG A 26 7.63 -6.81 -6.63
N GLU A 27 7.84 -6.70 -7.95
CA GLU A 27 8.02 -5.40 -8.59
C GLU A 27 6.69 -4.64 -8.63
N ALA A 28 5.58 -5.34 -8.88
CA ALA A 28 4.24 -4.76 -8.77
C ALA A 28 3.94 -4.27 -7.35
N PHE A 29 4.31 -5.05 -6.32
CA PHE A 29 4.20 -4.59 -4.92
C PHE A 29 5.02 -3.33 -4.65
N ALA A 30 6.28 -3.30 -5.09
CA ALA A 30 7.16 -2.15 -4.90
C ALA A 30 6.62 -0.90 -5.58
N GLU A 31 6.07 -1.03 -6.78
CA GLU A 31 5.42 0.07 -7.50
C GLU A 31 4.19 0.59 -6.75
N LEU A 32 3.32 -0.30 -6.26
CA LEU A 32 2.16 0.09 -5.45
C LEU A 32 2.59 0.77 -4.14
N TYR A 33 3.64 0.26 -3.50
CA TYR A 33 4.20 0.90 -2.31
C TYR A 33 4.68 2.32 -2.64
N GLU A 34 5.49 2.50 -3.69
CA GLU A 34 6.03 3.81 -4.09
C GLU A 34 4.92 4.83 -4.37
N ARG A 35 3.85 4.41 -5.06
CA ARG A 35 2.69 5.29 -5.37
C ARG A 35 1.94 5.78 -4.14
N TYR A 36 1.80 4.92 -3.13
CA TYR A 36 0.83 5.13 -2.07
C TYR A 36 1.44 5.44 -0.70
N TRP A 37 2.71 5.10 -0.45
CA TRP A 37 3.30 5.21 0.88
C TRP A 37 3.22 6.63 1.44
N GLN A 38 3.54 7.66 0.65
CA GLN A 38 3.54 9.05 1.13
C GLN A 38 2.15 9.53 1.54
N ARG A 39 1.12 9.16 0.77
CA ARG A 39 -0.27 9.57 1.01
C ARG A 39 -0.82 8.89 2.26
N VAL A 40 -0.58 7.59 2.39
CA VAL A 40 -1.00 6.80 3.55
C VAL A 40 -0.26 7.24 4.81
N PHE A 41 1.06 7.43 4.72
CA PHE A 41 1.89 7.94 5.81
C PHE A 41 1.45 9.35 6.23
N GLY A 42 1.19 10.24 5.28
CA GLY A 42 0.75 11.60 5.55
C GLY A 42 -0.55 11.64 6.37
N LEU A 43 -1.52 10.78 6.04
CA LEU A 43 -2.75 10.64 6.83
C LEU A 43 -2.47 10.10 8.25
N ALA A 44 -1.67 9.05 8.36
CA ALA A 44 -1.31 8.45 9.65
C ALA A 44 -0.59 9.45 10.56
N PHE A 45 0.45 10.10 10.03
CA PHE A 45 1.22 11.11 10.75
C PHE A 45 0.35 12.31 11.13
N HIS A 46 -0.53 12.77 10.25
CA HIS A 46 -1.43 13.88 10.55
C HIS A 46 -2.31 13.59 11.77
N LYS A 47 -2.80 12.36 11.92
CA LYS A 47 -3.70 11.96 13.03
C LYS A 47 -2.96 11.59 14.31
N LEU A 48 -1.83 10.89 14.19
CA LEU A 48 -1.08 10.35 15.33
C LEU A 48 -0.08 11.34 15.92
N LYS A 49 0.42 12.29 15.11
CA LYS A 49 1.52 13.22 15.47
C LYS A 49 2.82 12.55 15.92
N SER A 50 2.93 11.23 15.77
CA SER A 50 4.11 10.41 16.01
C SER A 50 4.57 9.82 14.69
N ARG A 51 5.83 10.11 14.31
CA ARG A 51 6.43 9.57 13.10
C ARG A 51 6.62 8.06 13.20
N GLU A 52 7.21 7.60 14.31
CA GLU A 52 7.48 6.18 14.57
C GLU A 52 6.20 5.34 14.49
N THR A 53 5.15 5.76 15.20
CA THR A 53 3.86 5.08 15.19
C THR A 53 3.19 5.11 13.81
N ALA A 54 3.32 6.22 13.08
CA ALA A 54 2.78 6.31 11.72
C ALA A 54 3.52 5.37 10.75
N GLU A 55 4.85 5.29 10.83
CA GLU A 55 5.66 4.35 10.03
C GLU A 55 5.29 2.89 10.35
N GLU A 56 5.12 2.55 11.62
CA GLU A 56 4.71 1.21 12.06
C GLU A 56 3.35 0.79 11.48
N LEU A 57 2.33 1.65 11.59
CA LEU A 57 0.99 1.32 11.06
C LEU A 57 0.96 1.24 9.53
N VAL A 58 1.75 2.07 8.84
CA VAL A 58 1.89 2.01 7.38
C VAL A 58 2.58 0.71 6.98
N GLN A 59 3.66 0.33 7.67
CA GLN A 59 4.37 -0.90 7.43
C GLN A 59 3.47 -2.12 7.65
N ASP A 60 2.72 -2.17 8.75
CA ASP A 60 1.76 -3.26 9.01
C ASP A 60 0.68 -3.35 7.92
N LEU A 61 0.17 -2.20 7.46
CA LEU A 61 -0.81 -2.17 6.36
C LEU A 61 -0.27 -2.79 5.08
N PHE A 62 0.90 -2.37 4.61
CA PHE A 62 1.48 -2.89 3.37
C PHE A 62 1.95 -4.35 3.53
N THR A 63 2.41 -4.73 4.72
CA THR A 63 2.73 -6.12 5.05
C THR A 63 1.48 -6.99 4.98
N THR A 64 0.36 -6.51 5.52
CA THR A 64 -0.95 -7.19 5.42
C THR A 64 -1.40 -7.31 3.96
N LEU A 65 -1.26 -6.24 3.17
CA LEU A 65 -1.58 -6.26 1.74
C LEU A 65 -0.79 -7.36 1.01
N TRP A 66 0.53 -7.45 1.25
CA TRP A 66 1.36 -8.50 0.68
C TRP A 66 0.92 -9.89 1.13
N HIS A 67 0.74 -10.12 2.44
CA HIS A 67 0.36 -11.44 2.95
C HIS A 67 -0.98 -11.92 2.39
N LYS A 68 -1.94 -11.02 2.18
CA LYS A 68 -3.28 -11.32 1.69
C LYS A 68 -3.48 -11.04 0.20
N ARG A 69 -2.39 -10.93 -0.56
CA ARG A 69 -2.41 -10.58 -2.00
C ARG A 69 -3.28 -11.49 -2.87
N THR A 70 -3.45 -12.75 -2.49
CA THR A 70 -4.28 -13.73 -3.21
C THR A 70 -5.72 -13.81 -2.71
N GLU A 71 -6.00 -13.23 -1.54
CA GLU A 71 -7.31 -13.36 -0.86
C GLU A 71 -8.25 -12.19 -1.14
N HIS A 72 -7.70 -11.03 -1.49
CA HIS A 72 -8.48 -9.80 -1.63
C HIS A 72 -8.68 -9.40 -3.10
N HIS A 73 -9.94 -9.33 -3.51
CA HIS A 73 -10.32 -8.59 -4.71
C HIS A 73 -10.49 -7.11 -4.33
N ILE A 74 -9.52 -6.28 -4.72
CA ILE A 74 -9.52 -4.84 -4.45
C ILE A 74 -9.87 -4.13 -5.75
N GLU A 75 -11.06 -3.53 -5.83
CA GLU A 75 -11.49 -2.75 -7.01
C GLU A 75 -10.90 -1.34 -7.01
N HIS A 76 -10.79 -0.71 -5.83
CA HIS A 76 -10.28 0.65 -5.68
C HIS A 76 -9.20 0.72 -4.61
N LEU A 77 -7.95 0.62 -5.04
CA LEU A 77 -6.80 0.49 -4.15
C LEU A 77 -6.66 1.67 -3.18
N GLU A 78 -6.76 2.89 -3.68
CA GLU A 78 -6.64 4.07 -2.83
C GLU A 78 -7.69 4.08 -1.70
N ALA A 79 -8.95 3.84 -2.04
CA ALA A 79 -10.04 3.80 -1.07
C ALA A 79 -9.82 2.68 -0.03
N TYR A 80 -9.36 1.51 -0.48
CA TYR A 80 -8.99 0.41 0.40
C TYR A 80 -7.89 0.82 1.39
N LEU A 81 -6.77 1.39 0.91
CA LEU A 81 -5.63 1.77 1.74
C LEU A 81 -6.01 2.86 2.76
N MET A 82 -6.72 3.89 2.31
CA MET A 82 -7.15 5.01 3.16
C MET A 82 -8.15 4.56 4.23
N GLY A 83 -9.06 3.64 3.90
CA GLY A 83 -9.95 3.02 4.88
C GLY A 83 -9.20 2.14 5.87
N ALA A 84 -8.26 1.33 5.38
CA ALA A 84 -7.51 0.37 6.19
C ALA A 84 -6.53 1.05 7.16
N ILE A 85 -5.86 2.14 6.75
CA ILE A 85 -5.01 2.92 7.65
C ILE A 85 -5.86 3.65 8.71
N ASN A 86 -7.00 4.23 8.33
CA ASN A 86 -7.90 4.89 9.29
C ASN A 86 -8.40 3.93 10.37
N ARG A 87 -8.77 2.70 9.99
CA ARG A 87 -9.15 1.66 10.96
C ARG A 87 -8.03 1.33 11.94
N ARG A 88 -6.78 1.20 11.46
CA ARG A 88 -5.60 0.96 12.31
C ARG A 88 -5.34 2.12 13.26
N ILE A 89 -5.40 3.36 12.77
CA ILE A 89 -5.25 4.56 13.61
C ILE A 89 -6.32 4.58 14.71
N ILE A 90 -7.58 4.34 14.37
CA ILE A 90 -8.67 4.30 15.37
C ILE A 90 -8.43 3.19 16.39
N SER A 91 -7.95 2.03 15.95
CA SER A 91 -7.64 0.92 16.86
C SER A 91 -6.46 1.21 17.79
N HIS A 92 -5.47 1.98 17.33
CA HIS A 92 -4.29 2.34 18.12
C HIS A 92 -4.59 3.43 19.17
N LEU A 93 -5.60 4.27 18.93
CA LEU A 93 -6.01 5.35 19.85
C LEU A 93 -7.03 4.92 20.92
N ARG A 94 -7.50 3.67 20.89
CA ARG A 94 -8.42 3.10 21.89
C ARG A 94 -7.65 2.46 23.02
#